data_AF-A0AAV2HBY9-F1
#
_entry.id   AF-A0AAV2HBY9-F1
#
_cell.length_a   1.000
_cell.length_b   1.000
_cell.length_c   1.000
_cell.angle_alpha   90.00
_cell.angle_beta   90.00
_cell.angle_gamma   90.00
#
_symmetry.space_group_name_H-M   'P 1'
#
loop_
_entity.id
_entity.type
_entity.pdbx_description
1 polymer ?
#
loop_
_entity_poly.entity_id
_entity_poly.type
_entity_poly.pdbx_seq_one_letter_code
_entity_poly.pdbx_strand_id
1 'polypeptide(L)' 'EIVSRPEFIVNGASRHDLDQGGLGNCWFVAGATALAASYPRAFERVLPLDQGFSPQQY' A
#
# COMPACT_ATOMS: atom_id res chain seq x y z
N GLU A 1 16.96 9.05 -1.93
CA GLU A 1 16.24 8.73 -0.68
C GLU A 1 15.08 9.72 -0.52
N ILE A 2 13.94 9.30 0.04
CA ILE A 2 12.72 10.13 0.15
C ILE A 2 12.50 10.59 1.60
N VAL A 3 12.72 9.69 2.57
CA VAL A 3 12.57 9.94 4.02
C VAL A 3 13.57 9.07 4.80
N SER A 4 14.02 9.54 5.97
CA SER A 4 15.07 8.87 6.78
C SER A 4 14.59 7.63 7.55
N ARG A 5 13.28 7.48 7.77
CA ARG A 5 12.68 6.33 8.45
C ARG A 5 11.40 5.89 7.72
N PRO A 6 11.52 5.21 6.57
CA PRO A 6 10.35 4.72 5.86
C PRO A 6 9.70 3.56 6.61
N GLU A 7 8.38 3.50 6.55
CA GLU A 7 7.57 2.37 7.03
C GLU A 7 6.75 1.86 5.85
N PHE A 8 6.64 0.54 5.70
CA PHE A 8 5.99 -0.04 4.52
C PHE A 8 4.46 0.06 4.61
N ILE A 9 3.91 -0.24 5.79
CA ILE A 9 2.49 -0.05 6.12
C ILE A 9 2.44 0.47 7.55
N VAL A 10 1.71 1.56 7.78
CA VAL A 10 1.50 2.14 9.11
C VAL A 10 0.02 1.99 9.48
N ASN A 11 -0.27 1.31 10.59
CA ASN A 11 -1.65 1.06 11.08
C ASN A 11 -2.58 0.32 10.09
N GLY A 12 -2.02 -0.51 9.20
CA GLY A 12 -2.77 -1.22 8.16
C GLY A 12 -3.05 -0.35 6.93
N ALA A 13 -3.39 -0.99 5.81
CA ALA A 13 -3.72 -0.29 4.58
C ALA A 13 -5.18 0.18 4.59
N SER A 14 -5.41 1.38 4.07
CA SER A 14 -6.70 2.05 4.10
C SER A 14 -6.96 2.83 2.82
N ARG A 15 -8.19 3.32 2.65
CA ARG A 15 -8.54 4.18 1.51
C ARG A 15 -7.82 5.53 1.50
N HIS A 16 -7.22 5.93 2.60
CA HIS A 16 -6.56 7.23 2.76
C HIS A 16 -5.09 7.21 2.34
N ASP A 17 -4.56 6.04 1.97
CA ASP A 17 -3.13 5.86 1.72
C ASP A 17 -2.76 5.96 0.23
N LEU A 18 -3.75 6.25 -0.63
CA LEU A 18 -3.61 6.19 -2.09
C LEU A 18 -4.18 7.45 -2.74
N ASP A 19 -3.28 8.33 -3.19
CA ASP A 19 -3.59 9.54 -3.93
C ASP A 19 -3.25 9.41 -5.41
N GLN A 20 -4.17 9.85 -6.28
CA GLN A 20 -3.91 9.89 -7.72
C GLN A 20 -2.93 11.02 -8.08
N GLY A 21 -1.81 10.65 -8.70
CA GLY A 21 -0.89 11.60 -9.32
C GLY A 21 -1.28 12.02 -10.75
N GLY A 22 -0.34 12.61 -11.49
CA GLY A 22 -0.59 13.18 -12.82
C GLY A 22 -0.67 12.20 -14.01
N LEU A 23 -0.58 10.89 -13.80
CA LEU A 23 -0.44 9.89 -14.88
C LEU A 23 -1.76 9.56 -15.60
N GLY A 24 -2.91 9.92 -15.03
CA GLY A 24 -4.22 9.63 -15.63
C GLY A 24 -4.69 8.17 -15.48
N ASN A 25 -4.15 7.42 -14.53
CA ASN A 25 -4.47 6.02 -14.24
C ASN A 25 -5.48 5.85 -13.09
N CYS A 26 -6.50 6.71 -13.02
CA CYS A 26 -7.51 6.70 -11.93
C CYS A 26 -8.14 5.32 -11.70
N TRP A 27 -8.36 4.54 -12.77
CA TRP A 27 -8.91 3.19 -12.72
C TRP A 27 -8.04 2.22 -11.90
N PHE A 28 -6.72 2.38 -11.96
CA PHE A 28 -5.78 1.56 -11.22
C PHE A 28 -5.78 1.95 -9.73
N VAL A 29 -5.69 3.25 -9.45
CA VAL A 29 -5.71 3.77 -8.06
C VAL A 29 -7.02 3.37 -7.38
N ALA A 30 -8.16 3.52 -8.05
CA ALA A 30 -9.46 3.09 -7.53
C ALA A 30 -9.50 1.58 -7.21
N GLY A 31 -8.91 0.74 -8.08
CA GLY A 31 -8.80 -0.70 -7.84
C GLY A 31 -7.92 -1.03 -6.62
N ALA A 32 -6.76 -0.39 -6.50
CA ALA A 32 -5.87 -0.56 -5.35
C ALA A 32 -6.52 -0.08 -4.04
N THR A 33 -7.22 1.06 -4.07
CA THR A 33 -7.98 1.59 -2.93
C THR A 33 -9.07 0.64 -2.49
N ALA A 34 -9.79 0.04 -3.44
CA ALA A 34 -10.82 -0.95 -3.13
C ALA A 34 -10.21 -2.19 -2.44
N LEU A 35 -9.07 -2.69 -2.93
CA LEU A 35 -8.35 -3.80 -2.29
C LEU A 35 -7.96 -3.48 -0.84
N ALA A 36 -7.30 -2.34 -0.63
CA ALA A 36 -6.84 -1.90 0.69
C ALA A 36 -8.01 -1.67 1.67
N ALA A 37 -9.12 -1.09 1.20
CA ALA A 37 -10.21 -0.65 2.07
C ALA A 37 -11.32 -1.69 2.30
N SER A 38 -11.48 -2.68 1.40
CA SER A 38 -12.70 -3.50 1.38
C SER A 38 -12.47 -4.99 1.11
N TYR A 39 -11.29 -5.40 0.64
CA TYR A 39 -11.03 -6.80 0.28
C TYR A 39 -9.75 -7.35 0.94
N PRO A 40 -9.71 -7.50 2.28
CA PRO A 40 -8.49 -7.89 3.01
C PRO A 40 -7.89 -9.22 2.54
N ARG A 41 -8.73 -10.23 2.30
CA ARG A 41 -8.27 -11.55 1.78
C ARG A 41 -7.66 -11.47 0.38
N ALA A 42 -8.12 -10.54 -0.46
CA ALA A 42 -7.54 -10.33 -1.79
C ALA A 42 -6.28 -9.47 -1.68
N PHE A 43 -6.28 -8.48 -0.78
CA PHE A 43 -5.14 -7.62 -0.50
C PHE A 43 -3.90 -8.42 -0.10
N GLU A 44 -4.02 -9.37 0.84
CA GLU A 44 -2.89 -10.21 1.29
C GLU A 44 -2.29 -11.09 0.17
N ARG A 45 -3.07 -11.41 -0.87
CA ARG A 45 -2.56 -12.17 -2.03
C ARG A 45 -1.78 -11.29 -3.00
N VAL A 46 -2.08 -10.00 -3.04
CA VAL A 46 -1.42 -9.01 -3.90
C VAL A 46 -0.22 -8.40 -3.18
N LEU A 47 -0.34 -8.19 -1.86
CA LEU A 47 0.67 -7.61 -0.99
C LEU A 47 0.88 -8.49 0.26
N PRO A 48 1.86 -9.40 0.24
CA PRO A 48 2.27 -10.17 1.43
C PRO A 48 2.68 -9.25 2.58
N LEU A 49 2.24 -9.57 3.80
CA LEU A 49 2.38 -8.70 4.98
C LEU A 49 3.73 -8.84 5.72
N ASP A 50 4.60 -9.73 5.25
CA ASP A 50 5.91 -10.02 5.84
C ASP A 50 7.04 -9.09 5.33
N GLN A 51 6.68 -8.03 4.61
CA GLN A 51 7.61 -7.04 4.05
C GLN A 51 7.78 -5.82 4.97
N GLY A 52 8.99 -5.25 5.00
CA GLY A 52 9.27 -4.04 5.76
C GLY A 52 10.63 -3.44 5.44
N PHE A 53 10.93 -2.29 6.05
CA PHE A 53 12.23 -1.61 5.93
C PHE A 53 13.14 -1.85 7.13
N SER A 54 12.71 -2.65 8.10
CA SER A 54 13.57 -3.03 9.22
C SER A 54 14.66 -4.01 8.75
N PRO A 55 15.87 -4.00 9.34
CA PRO A 55 16.96 -4.90 8.92
C PRO A 55 16.62 -6.39 8.97
N GLN A 56 15.61 -6.78 9.74
CA GLN A 56 15.16 -8.16 9.87
C GLN A 56 14.14 -8.58 8.79
N GLN A 57 13.65 -7.63 8.00
CA GLN A 57 12.65 -7.83 6.94
C GLN A 57 13.18 -7.51 5.54
N TYR A 58 14.49 -7.28 5.43
CA TYR A 58 15.21 -7.09 4.15
C TYR A 58 15.80 -8.41 3.65
#